data_AF-A0A0G4K332-F1
#
_entry.id   AF-A0A0G4K332-F1
#
_cell.length_a   1.000
_cell.length_b   1.000
_cell.length_c   1.000
_cell.angle_alpha   90.00
_cell.angle_beta   90.00
_cell.angle_gamma   90.00
#
_symmetry.space_group_name_H-M   'P 1'
#
loop_
_entity.id
_entity.type
_entity.pdbx_description
1 polymer ?
#
loop_
_entity_poly.entity_id
_entity_poly.type
_entity_poly.pdbx_seq_one_letter_code
_entity_poly.pdbx_strand_id
1 'polypeptide(L)'
;MPNTIILLTLLAALLHASWNALLRGGSDRLWSMTIMCIAIAIASAISAVFLPAPAPASWFYALISALLHVGYNLCLVRSYRVGDLGQTYPVARGSSPLLVTLGAAVFAGEKVALSTLLGVFLVSGGIIFLAFRGRKPAIPSLPYSLATGCFIAAYSVVDGMGVRQSGAPLSYTVWMCALWGVLMPALYIIVRDAKSLFRWQPGFITASAGGLISLLAYGIIIYAMSNAPMGAVSALRETSVLFAAVIGYLFLGESLSVKKMLACTLIAIGTVLIG
;
A
#
# COMPACT_ATOMS: atom_id res chain seq x y z
N MET A 1 -8.38 -11.57 -15.71
CA MET A 1 -7.83 -10.22 -16.09
C MET A 1 -6.81 -10.40 -17.21
N PRO A 2 -6.38 -9.37 -17.97
CA PRO A 2 -5.29 -9.56 -18.93
C PRO A 2 -4.01 -10.04 -18.22
N ASN A 3 -3.35 -11.08 -18.75
CA ASN A 3 -2.16 -11.70 -18.14
C ASN A 3 -1.06 -10.67 -17.83
N THR A 4 -0.89 -9.67 -18.70
CA THR A 4 0.08 -8.58 -18.49
C THR A 4 -0.20 -7.77 -17.23
N ILE A 5 -1.47 -7.47 -16.92
CA ILE A 5 -1.84 -6.72 -15.72
C ILE A 5 -1.62 -7.55 -14.46
N ILE A 6 -1.86 -8.87 -14.53
CA ILE A 6 -1.58 -9.79 -13.42
C ILE A 6 -0.08 -9.81 -13.13
N LEU A 7 0.76 -10.03 -14.16
CA LEU A 7 2.22 -10.04 -14.02
C LEU A 7 2.76 -8.71 -13.48
N LEU A 8 2.25 -7.59 -13.98
CA LEU A 8 2.59 -6.26 -13.45
C LEU A 8 2.19 -6.11 -11.98
N THR A 9 0.99 -6.57 -11.60
CA THR A 9 0.53 -6.47 -10.21
C THR A 9 1.34 -7.37 -9.27
N LEU A 10 1.74 -8.56 -9.73
CA LEU A 10 2.64 -9.45 -8.98
C LEU A 10 4.06 -8.87 -8.86
N LEU A 11 4.58 -8.24 -9.91
CA LEU A 11 5.83 -7.49 -9.86
C LEU A 11 5.72 -6.35 -8.84
N ALA A 12 4.63 -5.60 -8.86
CA ALA A 12 4.37 -4.56 -7.87
C ALA A 12 4.30 -5.12 -6.44
N ALA A 13 3.67 -6.29 -6.25
CA ALA A 13 3.62 -6.98 -4.95
C ALA A 13 5.01 -7.41 -4.47
N LEU A 14 5.88 -7.89 -5.37
CA LEU A 14 7.28 -8.21 -5.07
C LEU A 14 8.07 -6.96 -4.68
N LEU A 15 8.01 -5.89 -5.50
CA LEU A 15 8.63 -4.61 -5.18
C LEU A 15 8.12 -4.06 -3.83
N HIS A 16 6.83 -4.27 -3.55
CA HIS A 16 6.21 -3.89 -2.29
C HIS A 16 6.83 -4.62 -1.10
N ALA A 17 7.04 -5.93 -1.22
CA ALA A 17 7.72 -6.72 -0.19
C ALA A 17 9.18 -6.27 -0.01
N SER A 18 9.88 -5.97 -1.10
CA SER A 18 11.28 -5.53 -1.10
C SER A 18 11.50 -4.21 -0.37
N TRP A 19 10.72 -3.15 -0.66
CA TRP A 19 10.91 -1.87 0.06
C TRP A 19 10.52 -1.97 1.54
N ASN A 20 9.52 -2.78 1.87
CA ASN A 20 9.18 -3.05 3.27
C ASN A 20 10.30 -3.77 4.01
N ALA A 21 10.98 -4.72 3.36
CA ALA A 21 12.13 -5.40 3.94
C ALA A 21 13.28 -4.43 4.21
N LEU A 22 13.57 -3.50 3.29
CA LEU A 22 14.60 -2.48 3.46
C LEU A 22 14.33 -1.56 4.67
N LEU A 23 13.07 -1.18 4.89
CA LEU A 23 12.69 -0.29 6.01
C LEU A 23 12.64 -0.97 7.37
N ARG A 24 12.65 -2.32 7.44
CA ARG A 24 12.68 -3.02 8.73
C ARG A 24 13.99 -2.81 9.49
N GLY A 25 15.10 -2.54 8.79
CA GLY A 25 16.42 -2.33 9.39
C GLY A 25 16.67 -0.93 9.95
N GLY A 26 15.79 0.04 9.72
CA GLY A 26 15.95 1.42 10.21
C GLY A 26 15.70 1.54 11.71
N SER A 27 16.58 2.26 12.42
CA SER A 27 16.43 2.54 13.85
C SER A 27 15.26 3.48 14.17
N ASP A 28 14.92 4.37 13.22
CA ASP A 28 13.81 5.33 13.34
C ASP A 28 12.86 5.20 12.14
N ARG A 29 11.70 4.58 12.39
CA ARG A 29 10.71 4.29 11.34
C ARG A 29 10.01 5.55 10.82
N LEU A 30 9.78 6.54 11.69
CA LEU A 30 9.12 7.79 11.30
C LEU A 30 10.06 8.62 10.42
N TRP A 31 11.34 8.70 10.80
CA TRP A 31 12.36 9.36 9.99
C TRP A 31 12.54 8.65 8.64
N SER A 32 12.69 7.32 8.64
CA SER A 32 12.89 6.53 7.41
C SER A 32 11.71 6.68 6.43
N MET A 33 10.47 6.64 6.93
CA MET A 33 9.27 6.90 6.11
C MET A 33 9.23 8.33 5.56
N THR A 34 9.73 9.30 6.31
CA THR A 34 9.76 10.70 5.85
C THR A 34 10.81 10.90 4.75
N ILE A 35 12.01 10.35 4.91
CA ILE A 35 13.04 10.34 3.86
C ILE A 35 12.53 9.63 2.59
N MET A 36 11.82 8.52 2.76
CA MET A 36 11.15 7.81 1.68
C MET A 36 10.19 8.75 0.91
N CYS A 37 9.33 9.48 1.63
CA CYS A 37 8.38 10.42 1.02
C CYS A 37 9.09 11.60 0.33
N ILE A 38 10.21 12.09 0.87
CA ILE A 38 11.02 13.14 0.24
C ILE A 38 11.61 12.62 -1.08
N ALA A 39 12.19 11.42 -1.08
CA ALA A 39 12.72 10.81 -2.30
C ALA A 39 11.63 10.63 -3.38
N ILE A 40 10.43 10.21 -2.96
CA ILE A 40 9.25 10.10 -3.82
C ILE A 40 8.86 11.47 -4.38
N ALA A 41 8.80 12.50 -3.54
CA ALA A 41 8.45 13.87 -3.95
C ALA A 41 9.44 14.43 -4.97
N ILE A 42 10.74 14.28 -4.73
CA ILE A 42 11.80 14.74 -5.63
C ILE A 42 11.72 13.99 -6.97
N ALA A 43 11.67 12.66 -6.95
CA ALA A 43 11.58 11.86 -8.17
C ALA A 43 10.31 12.16 -8.96
N SER A 44 9.19 12.37 -8.27
CA SER A 44 7.91 12.72 -8.90
C SER A 44 7.94 14.12 -9.50
N ALA A 45 8.52 15.11 -8.80
CA ALA A 45 8.67 16.47 -9.30
C ALA A 45 9.56 16.52 -10.55
N ILE A 46 10.69 15.80 -10.55
CA ILE A 46 11.57 15.68 -11.72
C ILE A 46 10.81 15.02 -12.88
N SER A 47 10.12 13.91 -12.61
CA SER A 47 9.36 13.19 -13.64
C SER A 47 8.21 14.01 -14.21
N ALA A 48 7.55 14.84 -13.39
CA ALA A 48 6.45 15.70 -13.80
C ALA A 48 6.87 16.75 -14.84
N VAL A 49 8.15 17.16 -14.88
CA VAL A 49 8.67 18.09 -15.90
C VAL A 49 8.68 17.45 -17.30
N PHE A 50 8.85 16.14 -17.38
CA PHE A 50 8.95 15.39 -18.64
C PHE A 50 7.63 14.75 -19.08
N LEU A 51 6.58 14.88 -18.27
CA LEU A 51 5.29 14.24 -18.52
C LEU A 51 4.21 15.28 -18.81
N PRO A 52 3.24 14.95 -19.68
CA PRO A 52 2.11 15.84 -19.91
C PRO A 52 1.30 16.00 -18.62
N ALA A 53 0.66 17.15 -18.44
CA ALA A 53 -0.28 17.34 -17.34
C ALA A 53 -1.47 16.35 -17.48
N PRO A 54 -1.92 15.71 -16.39
CA PRO A 54 -3.10 14.86 -16.44
C PRO A 54 -4.34 15.72 -16.66
N ALA A 55 -5.40 15.12 -17.22
CA ALA A 55 -6.64 15.82 -17.54
C ALA A 55 -7.19 16.58 -16.32
N PRO A 56 -7.73 17.81 -16.48
CA PRO A 56 -8.23 18.65 -15.39
C PRO A 56 -9.18 17.94 -14.42
N ALA A 57 -10.05 17.06 -14.92
CA ALA A 57 -11.01 16.30 -14.13
C ALA A 57 -10.36 15.38 -13.08
N SER A 58 -9.11 14.94 -13.32
CA SER A 58 -8.39 14.03 -12.41
C SER A 58 -7.74 14.71 -11.21
N TRP A 59 -7.55 16.03 -11.24
CA TRP A 59 -6.84 16.76 -10.17
C TRP A 59 -7.60 16.76 -8.84
N PHE A 60 -8.93 16.79 -8.90
CA PHE A 60 -9.77 16.66 -7.71
C PHE A 60 -9.49 15.34 -6.97
N TYR A 61 -9.39 14.24 -7.71
CA TYR A 61 -9.06 12.92 -7.17
C TYR A 61 -7.62 12.88 -6.62
N ALA A 62 -6.65 13.47 -7.33
CA ALA A 62 -5.26 13.54 -6.86
C ALA A 62 -5.14 14.28 -5.52
N LEU A 63 -5.84 15.41 -5.37
CA LEU A 63 -5.86 16.19 -4.13
C LEU A 63 -6.50 15.41 -2.98
N ILE A 64 -7.68 14.82 -3.21
CA ILE A 64 -8.37 14.00 -2.20
C ILE A 64 -7.52 12.81 -1.80
N SER A 65 -6.91 12.11 -2.76
CA SER A 65 -6.05 10.97 -2.49
C SER A 65 -4.84 11.39 -1.65
N ALA A 66 -4.18 12.50 -1.96
CA ALA A 66 -3.06 13.00 -1.17
C ALA A 66 -3.47 13.28 0.29
N LEU A 67 -4.64 13.88 0.52
CA LEU A 67 -5.17 14.11 1.88
C LEU A 67 -5.52 12.80 2.60
N LEU A 68 -6.13 11.84 1.90
CA LEU A 68 -6.44 10.52 2.45
C LEU A 68 -5.17 9.75 2.84
N HIS A 69 -4.10 9.88 2.05
CA HIS A 69 -2.80 9.29 2.40
C HIS A 69 -2.18 9.92 3.65
N VAL A 70 -2.40 11.22 3.92
CA VAL A 70 -2.00 11.84 5.21
C VAL A 70 -2.81 11.25 6.36
N GLY A 71 -4.14 11.12 6.20
CA GLY A 71 -5.00 10.48 7.19
C GLY A 71 -4.59 9.03 7.48
N TYR A 72 -4.27 8.26 6.43
CA TYR A 72 -3.68 6.93 6.52
C TYR A 72 -2.41 6.93 7.38
N ASN A 73 -1.44 7.81 7.08
CA ASN A 73 -0.18 7.88 7.83
C ASN A 73 -0.40 8.20 9.31
N LEU A 74 -1.31 9.13 9.63
CA LEU A 74 -1.68 9.48 11.00
C LEU A 74 -2.31 8.30 11.75
N CYS A 75 -3.27 7.62 11.13
CA CYS A 75 -3.92 6.43 11.69
C CYS A 75 -2.92 5.28 11.89
N LEU A 76 -2.01 5.08 10.93
CA LEU A 76 -0.99 4.05 11.00
C LEU A 76 -0.03 4.30 12.17
N VAL A 77 0.48 5.53 12.31
CA VAL A 77 1.35 5.92 13.43
C VAL A 77 0.64 5.76 14.78
N ARG A 78 -0.64 6.12 14.88
CA ARG A 78 -1.43 5.90 16.10
C ARG A 78 -1.62 4.41 16.39
N SER A 79 -1.94 3.62 15.37
CA SER A 79 -2.08 2.17 15.49
C SER A 79 -0.79 1.52 16.00
N TYR A 80 0.38 2.03 15.57
CA TYR A 80 1.69 1.57 16.04
C TYR A 80 1.97 1.91 17.52
N ARG A 81 1.35 2.95 18.07
CA ARG A 81 1.51 3.32 19.49
C ARG A 81 0.56 2.55 20.41
N VAL A 82 -0.63 2.21 19.92
CA VAL A 82 -1.72 1.65 20.73
C VAL A 82 -1.80 0.13 20.65
N GLY A 83 -1.31 -0.50 19.58
CA GLY A 83 -1.43 -1.95 19.36
C GLY A 83 -0.12 -2.65 19.03
N ASP A 84 -0.12 -3.98 19.17
CA ASP A 84 0.97 -4.84 18.70
C ASP A 84 1.05 -4.76 17.17
N LEU A 85 2.22 -4.39 16.66
CA LEU A 85 2.53 -4.32 15.23
C LEU A 85 2.21 -5.62 14.49
N GLY A 86 2.35 -6.76 15.18
CA GLY A 86 2.09 -8.08 14.62
C GLY A 86 0.60 -8.36 14.33
N GLN A 87 -0.32 -7.65 14.98
CA GLN A 87 -1.77 -7.85 14.80
C GLN A 87 -2.44 -6.73 13.99
N THR A 88 -2.13 -5.48 14.30
CA THR A 88 -2.84 -4.32 13.76
C THR A 88 -2.64 -4.17 12.25
N TYR A 89 -1.40 -4.37 11.79
CA TYR A 89 -1.04 -4.19 10.40
C TYR A 89 -1.68 -5.25 9.47
N PRO A 90 -1.65 -6.57 9.79
CA PRO A 90 -2.38 -7.56 9.00
C PRO A 90 -3.90 -7.33 8.96
N VAL A 91 -4.53 -6.86 10.04
CA VAL A 91 -5.98 -6.55 10.02
C VAL A 91 -6.29 -5.39 9.06
N ALA A 92 -5.51 -4.31 9.12
CA ALA A 92 -5.66 -3.17 8.21
C ALA A 92 -5.47 -3.59 6.73
N ARG A 93 -4.42 -4.37 6.46
CA ARG A 93 -4.09 -4.85 5.11
C ARG A 93 -5.12 -5.84 4.60
N GLY A 94 -5.51 -6.82 5.41
CA GLY A 94 -6.46 -7.87 5.04
C GLY A 94 -7.89 -7.35 4.86
N SER A 95 -8.31 -6.33 5.60
CA SER A 95 -9.63 -5.69 5.37
C SER A 95 -9.67 -4.83 4.10
N SER A 96 -8.53 -4.28 3.66
CA SER A 96 -8.51 -3.29 2.59
C SER A 96 -9.04 -3.77 1.23
N PRO A 97 -8.70 -4.97 0.68
CA PRO A 97 -9.20 -5.39 -0.62
C PRO A 97 -10.71 -5.55 -0.67
N LEU A 98 -11.33 -6.02 0.42
CA LEU A 98 -12.80 -6.11 0.54
C LEU A 98 -13.44 -4.72 0.50
N LEU A 99 -12.88 -3.78 1.25
CA LEU A 99 -13.35 -2.40 1.28
C LEU A 99 -13.12 -1.68 -0.05
N VAL A 100 -11.99 -1.92 -0.74
CA VAL A 100 -11.73 -1.41 -2.09
C VAL A 100 -12.75 -1.97 -3.06
N THR A 101 -13.03 -3.28 -3.00
CA THR A 101 -14.00 -3.92 -3.89
C THR A 101 -15.41 -3.35 -3.69
N LEU A 102 -15.82 -3.17 -2.43
CA LEU A 102 -17.11 -2.55 -2.10
C LEU A 102 -17.16 -1.09 -2.54
N GLY A 103 -16.11 -0.30 -2.24
CA GLY A 103 -16.03 1.11 -2.62
C GLY A 103 -16.03 1.29 -4.14
N ALA A 104 -15.31 0.45 -4.87
CA ALA A 104 -15.29 0.49 -6.33
C ALA A 104 -16.67 0.10 -6.93
N ALA A 105 -17.36 -0.86 -6.33
CA ALA A 105 -18.73 -1.20 -6.75
C ALA A 105 -19.72 -0.03 -6.53
N VAL A 106 -19.62 0.66 -5.39
CA VAL A 106 -20.53 1.77 -5.04
C VAL A 106 -20.19 3.06 -5.77
N PHE A 107 -18.93 3.49 -5.76
CA PHE A 107 -18.52 4.80 -6.27
C PHE A 107 -18.10 4.78 -7.75
N ALA A 108 -17.48 3.69 -8.20
CA ALA A 108 -17.04 3.55 -9.60
C ALA A 108 -17.98 2.69 -10.45
N GLY A 109 -19.02 2.10 -9.85
CA GLY A 109 -19.98 1.24 -10.55
C GLY A 109 -19.36 -0.08 -11.05
N GLU A 110 -18.23 -0.52 -10.49
CA GLU A 110 -17.55 -1.72 -10.95
C GLU A 110 -18.37 -2.98 -10.66
N LYS A 111 -18.52 -3.83 -11.67
CA LYS A 111 -19.09 -5.18 -11.54
C LYS A 111 -17.96 -6.20 -11.68
N VAL A 112 -17.76 -7.00 -10.64
CA VAL A 112 -16.74 -8.06 -10.60
C VAL A 112 -17.41 -9.43 -10.63
N ALA A 113 -16.75 -10.38 -11.30
CA ALA A 113 -17.20 -11.76 -11.37
C ALA A 113 -17.18 -12.41 -9.97
N LEU A 114 -18.04 -13.40 -9.76
CA LEU A 114 -18.11 -14.14 -8.50
C LEU A 114 -16.78 -14.81 -8.15
N SER A 115 -16.04 -15.32 -9.14
CA SER A 115 -14.70 -15.89 -8.95
C SER A 115 -13.73 -14.87 -8.36
N THR A 116 -13.72 -13.64 -8.89
CA THR A 116 -12.89 -12.55 -8.38
C THR A 116 -13.29 -12.18 -6.95
N LEU A 117 -14.59 -12.10 -6.64
CA LEU A 117 -15.07 -11.84 -5.28
C LEU A 117 -14.57 -12.91 -4.31
N LEU A 118 -14.75 -14.19 -4.64
CA LEU A 118 -14.26 -15.31 -3.83
C LEU A 118 -12.74 -15.23 -3.63
N GLY A 119 -12.00 -14.91 -4.68
CA GLY A 119 -10.56 -14.72 -4.59
C GLY A 119 -10.15 -13.58 -3.66
N VAL A 120 -10.83 -12.42 -3.72
CA VAL A 120 -10.63 -11.30 -2.78
C VAL A 120 -10.92 -11.75 -1.35
N PHE A 121 -12.03 -12.46 -1.12
CA PHE A 121 -12.36 -13.00 0.21
C PHE A 121 -11.30 -13.96 0.75
N LEU A 122 -10.77 -14.86 -0.08
CA LEU A 122 -9.72 -15.79 0.32
C LEU A 122 -8.40 -15.08 0.66
N VAL A 123 -7.99 -14.11 -0.14
CA VAL A 123 -6.79 -13.30 0.12
C VAL A 123 -6.95 -12.53 1.43
N SER A 124 -8.04 -11.78 1.57
CA SER A 124 -8.35 -11.02 2.79
C SER A 124 -8.44 -11.90 4.03
N GLY A 125 -9.15 -13.03 3.93
CA GLY A 125 -9.28 -14.01 5.00
C GLY A 125 -7.95 -14.62 5.41
N GLY A 126 -7.08 -14.97 4.45
CA GLY A 126 -5.75 -15.52 4.71
C GLY A 126 -4.84 -14.55 5.48
N ILE A 127 -4.91 -13.25 5.16
CA ILE A 127 -4.13 -12.21 5.84
C ILE A 127 -4.67 -11.93 7.24
N ILE A 128 -5.99 -11.86 7.39
CA ILE A 128 -6.63 -11.69 8.70
C ILE A 128 -6.34 -12.91 9.59
N PHE A 129 -6.36 -14.12 9.03
CA PHE A 129 -5.98 -15.34 9.75
C PHE A 129 -4.54 -15.28 10.27
N LEU A 130 -3.62 -14.63 9.54
CA LEU A 130 -2.26 -14.39 9.99
C LEU A 130 -2.19 -13.45 11.21
N ALA A 131 -3.11 -12.50 11.33
CA ALA A 131 -3.19 -11.54 12.43
C ALA A 131 -3.54 -12.21 13.77
N PHE A 132 -4.42 -13.22 13.76
CA PHE A 132 -4.97 -13.84 14.97
C PHE A 132 -4.13 -15.02 15.51
N ARG A 133 -2.82 -15.03 15.26
CA ARG A 133 -1.89 -16.10 15.65
C ARG A 133 -1.63 -16.18 17.17
N GLY A 134 -2.62 -16.65 17.92
CA GLY A 134 -2.44 -17.13 19.29
C GLY A 134 -2.34 -16.06 20.37
N ARG A 135 -2.69 -14.81 20.06
CA ARG A 135 -2.86 -13.74 21.06
C ARG A 135 -4.29 -13.22 20.98
N LYS A 136 -4.91 -12.94 22.13
CA LYS A 136 -6.25 -12.32 22.17
C LYS A 136 -6.23 -11.05 21.33
N PRO A 137 -7.31 -10.72 20.60
CA PRO A 137 -7.40 -9.45 19.89
C PRO A 137 -7.12 -8.33 20.87
N ALA A 138 -6.17 -7.45 20.57
CA ALA A 138 -6.06 -6.20 21.30
C ALA A 138 -7.26 -5.32 20.88
N ILE A 139 -8.43 -5.56 21.48
CA ILE A 139 -9.71 -4.91 21.20
C ILE A 139 -9.58 -3.38 21.05
N PRO A 140 -8.77 -2.66 21.87
CA PRO A 140 -8.60 -1.21 21.71
C PRO A 140 -7.92 -0.78 20.39
N SER A 141 -7.13 -1.66 19.77
CA SER A 141 -6.38 -1.38 18.54
C SER A 141 -7.15 -1.71 17.25
N LEU A 142 -8.25 -2.46 17.37
CA LEU A 142 -9.06 -2.91 16.23
C LEU A 142 -9.74 -1.75 15.48
N PRO A 143 -10.35 -0.74 16.16
CA PRO A 143 -10.93 0.41 15.46
C PRO A 143 -9.91 1.19 14.64
N TYR A 144 -8.70 1.38 15.16
CA TYR A 144 -7.61 2.07 14.44
C TYR A 144 -7.08 1.26 13.26
N SER A 145 -7.02 -0.06 13.40
CA SER A 145 -6.61 -0.96 12.31
C SER A 145 -7.63 -0.95 11.17
N LEU A 146 -8.93 -1.00 11.51
CA LEU A 146 -10.01 -0.89 10.53
C LEU A 146 -10.07 0.50 9.90
N ALA A 147 -9.91 1.57 10.69
CA ALA A 147 -9.82 2.93 10.15
C ALA A 147 -8.67 3.08 9.16
N THR A 148 -7.51 2.47 9.45
CA THR A 148 -6.38 2.42 8.53
C THR A 148 -6.75 1.67 7.24
N GLY A 149 -7.44 0.53 7.35
CA GLY A 149 -8.01 -0.20 6.20
C GLY A 149 -9.00 0.63 5.37
N CYS A 150 -9.84 1.43 6.03
CA CYS A 150 -10.77 2.35 5.38
C CYS A 150 -10.04 3.47 4.62
N PHE A 151 -8.99 4.06 5.19
CA PHE A 151 -8.17 5.02 4.46
C PHE A 151 -7.48 4.38 3.26
N ILE A 152 -6.95 3.15 3.42
CA ILE A 152 -6.36 2.39 2.31
C ILE A 152 -7.37 2.20 1.18
N ALA A 153 -8.59 1.82 1.53
CA ALA A 153 -9.64 1.63 0.56
C ALA A 153 -10.07 2.94 -0.11
N ALA A 154 -10.27 3.99 0.69
CA ALA A 154 -10.71 5.29 0.21
C ALA A 154 -9.70 5.88 -0.79
N TYR A 155 -8.41 5.94 -0.46
CA TYR A 155 -7.43 6.49 -1.42
C TYR A 155 -7.33 5.59 -2.65
N SER A 156 -7.38 4.25 -2.49
CA SER A 156 -7.25 3.34 -3.64
C SER A 156 -8.41 3.47 -4.62
N VAL A 157 -9.64 3.66 -4.13
CA VAL A 157 -10.81 3.87 -4.97
C VAL A 157 -10.79 5.26 -5.62
N VAL A 158 -10.42 6.30 -4.86
CA VAL A 158 -10.23 7.66 -5.39
C VAL A 158 -9.17 7.67 -6.48
N ASP A 159 -8.04 6.99 -6.28
CA ASP A 159 -6.97 6.89 -7.26
C ASP A 159 -7.36 6.08 -8.48
N GLY A 160 -8.08 4.96 -8.29
CA GLY A 160 -8.62 4.18 -9.40
C GLY A 160 -9.59 4.99 -10.27
N MET A 161 -10.41 5.87 -9.66
CA MET A 161 -11.27 6.79 -10.42
C MET A 161 -10.46 7.90 -11.09
N GLY A 162 -9.53 8.52 -10.36
CA GLY A 162 -8.70 9.63 -10.84
C GLY A 162 -7.83 9.23 -12.03
N VAL A 163 -7.17 8.07 -11.95
CA VAL A 163 -6.31 7.57 -13.02
C VAL A 163 -7.10 7.29 -14.30
N ARG A 164 -8.33 6.78 -14.18
CA ARG A 164 -9.21 6.49 -15.33
C ARG A 164 -9.70 7.76 -16.02
N GLN A 165 -9.83 8.87 -15.29
CA GLN A 165 -10.17 10.17 -15.86
C GLN A 165 -8.95 10.98 -16.31
N SER A 166 -7.74 10.56 -15.96
CA SER A 166 -6.52 11.34 -16.21
C SER A 166 -6.07 11.36 -17.68
N GLY A 167 -6.43 10.35 -18.46
CA GLY A 167 -5.89 10.11 -19.81
C GLY A 167 -4.40 9.75 -19.86
N ALA A 168 -3.67 9.94 -18.75
CA ALA A 168 -2.22 9.70 -18.63
C ALA A 168 -1.93 9.12 -17.23
N PRO A 169 -2.00 7.79 -17.05
CA PRO A 169 -1.87 7.15 -15.74
C PRO A 169 -0.55 7.45 -15.01
N LEU A 170 0.55 7.53 -15.75
CA LEU A 170 1.85 7.86 -15.19
C LEU A 170 1.89 9.30 -14.69
N SER A 171 1.35 10.25 -15.46
CA SER A 171 1.21 11.66 -15.05
C SER A 171 0.37 11.80 -13.79
N TYR A 172 -0.78 11.10 -13.71
CA TYR A 172 -1.61 11.10 -12.50
C TYR A 172 -0.82 10.63 -11.27
N THR A 173 -0.09 9.52 -11.41
CA THR A 173 0.72 8.94 -10.33
C THR A 173 1.75 9.94 -9.82
N VAL A 174 2.57 10.53 -10.70
CA VAL A 174 3.63 11.45 -10.27
C VAL A 174 3.07 12.70 -9.60
N TRP A 175 1.97 13.27 -10.11
CA TRP A 175 1.38 14.45 -9.51
C TRP A 175 0.77 14.16 -8.13
N MET A 176 0.04 13.05 -7.99
CA MET A 176 -0.52 12.65 -6.70
C MET A 176 0.59 12.29 -5.69
N CYS A 177 1.63 11.56 -6.11
CA CYS A 177 2.78 11.25 -5.27
C CYS A 177 3.59 12.49 -4.88
N ALA A 178 3.69 13.50 -5.75
CA ALA A 178 4.31 14.78 -5.41
C ALA A 178 3.51 15.53 -4.34
N LEU A 179 2.19 15.61 -4.49
CA LEU A 179 1.30 16.24 -3.50
C LEU A 179 1.42 15.55 -2.13
N TRP A 180 1.31 14.22 -2.10
CA TRP A 180 1.45 13.45 -0.86
C TRP A 180 2.86 13.54 -0.26
N GLY A 181 3.88 13.44 -1.10
CA GLY A 181 5.29 13.45 -0.68
C GLY A 181 5.71 14.75 0.00
N VAL A 182 5.10 15.89 -0.36
CA VAL A 182 5.34 17.19 0.30
C VAL A 182 4.65 17.28 1.66
N LEU A 183 3.50 16.62 1.85
CA LEU A 183 2.73 16.69 3.09
C LEU A 183 3.40 15.92 4.24
N MET A 184 4.14 14.85 3.95
CA MET A 184 4.73 14.01 4.99
C MET A 184 5.88 14.71 5.77
N PRO A 185 6.83 15.43 5.13
CA PRO A 185 7.78 16.27 5.84
C PRO A 185 7.13 17.32 6.74
N ALA A 186 6.03 17.94 6.28
CA ALA A 186 5.29 18.89 7.10
C ALA A 186 4.73 18.21 8.36
N LEU A 187 4.15 17.02 8.22
CA LEU A 187 3.69 16.23 9.36
C LEU A 187 4.82 15.85 10.32
N TYR A 188 5.99 15.45 9.80
CA TYR A 188 7.15 15.12 10.62
C TYR A 188 7.60 16.30 11.47
N ILE A 189 7.67 17.50 10.86
CA ILE A 189 8.08 18.74 11.54
C ILE A 189 7.08 19.10 12.65
N ILE A 190 5.77 18.94 12.40
CA ILE A 190 4.71 19.21 13.39
C ILE A 190 4.78 18.23 14.57
N VAL A 191 5.03 16.95 14.32
CA VAL A 191 5.00 15.90 15.36
C VAL A 191 6.31 15.82 16.15
N ARG A 192 7.43 16.26 15.58
CA ARG A 192 8.74 16.15 16.20
C ARG A 192 9.51 17.48 16.16
N ASP A 193 10.26 17.72 15.09
CA ASP A 193 10.99 18.96 14.83
C ASP A 193 11.69 18.93 13.47
N ALA A 194 12.08 20.08 12.94
CA ALA A 194 12.82 20.17 11.67
C ALA A 194 14.30 19.75 11.79
N LYS A 195 14.96 19.95 12.93
CA LYS A 195 16.40 19.70 13.07
C LYS A 195 16.73 18.21 13.01
N SER A 196 15.86 17.36 13.58
CA SER A 196 16.01 15.91 13.55
C SER A 196 15.77 15.31 12.16
N LEU A 197 15.03 16.00 11.28
CA LEU A 197 14.84 15.56 9.90
C LEU A 197 16.13 15.67 9.08
N PHE A 198 16.83 16.80 9.21
CA PHE A 198 18.06 17.08 8.47
C PHE A 198 19.33 16.50 9.11
N ARG A 199 19.23 15.89 10.30
CA ARG A 199 20.34 15.17 10.89
C ARG A 199 20.60 13.89 10.09
N TRP A 200 21.86 13.68 9.70
CA TRP A 200 22.26 12.42 9.08
C TRP A 200 21.95 11.25 10.00
N GLN A 201 21.24 10.24 9.47
CA GLN A 201 21.07 8.96 10.13
C GLN A 201 21.58 7.82 9.26
N PRO A 202 22.20 6.78 9.86
CA PRO A 202 22.47 5.53 9.16
C PRO A 202 21.17 5.00 8.52
N GLY A 203 21.24 4.60 7.25
CA GLY A 203 20.07 4.14 6.50
C GLY A 203 19.41 5.20 5.60
N PHE A 204 20.01 6.39 5.43
CA PHE A 204 19.53 7.37 4.46
C PHE A 204 19.39 6.79 3.03
N ILE A 205 20.44 6.09 2.57
CA ILE A 205 20.47 5.49 1.22
C ILE A 205 19.40 4.40 1.10
N THR A 206 19.26 3.54 2.12
CA THR A 206 18.27 2.46 2.09
C THR A 206 16.84 2.99 2.15
N ALA A 207 16.57 4.03 2.95
CA ALA A 207 15.27 4.70 2.99
C ALA A 207 14.93 5.39 1.66
N SER A 208 15.91 6.07 1.04
CA SER A 208 15.74 6.73 -0.26
C SER A 208 15.50 5.72 -1.38
N ALA A 209 16.30 4.65 -1.45
CA ALA A 209 16.11 3.55 -2.40
C ALA A 209 14.76 2.86 -2.21
N GLY A 210 14.35 2.62 -0.95
CA GLY A 210 13.02 2.12 -0.61
C GLY A 210 11.90 3.01 -1.15
N GLY A 211 12.10 4.33 -1.17
CA GLY A 211 11.14 5.29 -1.72
C GLY A 211 11.00 5.20 -3.22
N LEU A 212 12.11 5.09 -3.94
CA LEU A 212 12.09 4.92 -5.40
C LEU A 212 11.44 3.58 -5.80
N ILE A 213 11.73 2.50 -5.07
CA ILE A 213 11.09 1.19 -5.26
C ILE A 213 9.59 1.28 -4.96
N SER A 214 9.20 2.00 -3.90
CA SER A 214 7.80 2.22 -3.53
C SER A 214 7.04 3.03 -4.60
N LEU A 215 7.64 4.10 -5.13
CA LEU A 215 7.08 4.89 -6.23
C LEU A 215 6.85 4.02 -7.46
N LEU A 216 7.83 3.20 -7.85
CA LEU A 216 7.70 2.28 -8.97
C LEU A 216 6.59 1.25 -8.72
N ALA A 217 6.58 0.60 -7.56
CA ALA A 217 5.55 -0.36 -7.19
C ALA A 217 4.15 0.25 -7.25
N TYR A 218 4.01 1.46 -6.72
CA TYR A 218 2.72 2.14 -6.65
C TYR A 218 2.26 2.65 -8.03
N GLY A 219 3.16 3.19 -8.85
CA GLY A 219 2.84 3.55 -10.24
C GLY A 219 2.36 2.37 -11.07
N ILE A 220 2.95 1.17 -10.87
CA ILE A 220 2.46 -0.05 -11.51
C ILE A 220 1.05 -0.40 -11.03
N ILE A 221 0.74 -0.26 -9.73
CA ILE A 221 -0.61 -0.49 -9.20
C ILE A 221 -1.62 0.50 -9.78
N ILE A 222 -1.28 1.79 -9.85
CA ILE A 222 -2.16 2.81 -10.43
C ILE A 222 -2.42 2.53 -11.91
N TYR A 223 -1.39 2.16 -12.67
CA TYR A 223 -1.55 1.72 -14.06
C TYR A 223 -2.39 0.44 -14.18
N ALA A 224 -2.26 -0.52 -13.26
CA ALA A 224 -3.11 -1.70 -13.25
C ALA A 224 -4.58 -1.34 -12.97
N MET A 225 -4.84 -0.41 -12.05
CA MET A 225 -6.18 0.07 -11.71
C MET A 225 -6.85 0.85 -12.86
N SER A 226 -6.10 1.43 -13.79
CA SER A 226 -6.67 2.05 -14.99
C SER A 226 -7.18 1.02 -16.00
N ASN A 227 -6.72 -0.24 -15.92
CA ASN A 227 -7.01 -1.28 -16.90
C ASN A 227 -7.77 -2.50 -16.33
N ALA A 228 -7.92 -2.60 -15.00
CA ALA A 228 -8.54 -3.73 -14.34
C ALA A 228 -9.31 -3.32 -13.07
N PRO A 229 -10.26 -4.17 -12.60
CA PRO A 229 -11.05 -3.87 -11.41
C PRO A 229 -10.19 -3.56 -10.18
N MET A 230 -10.52 -2.49 -9.47
CA MET A 230 -9.70 -1.97 -8.37
C MET A 230 -9.57 -2.99 -7.24
N GLY A 231 -10.66 -3.70 -6.93
CA GLY A 231 -10.69 -4.75 -5.91
C GLY A 231 -9.75 -5.91 -6.22
N ALA A 232 -9.72 -6.34 -7.48
CA ALA A 232 -8.86 -7.42 -7.95
C ALA A 232 -7.38 -7.04 -7.88
N VAL A 233 -7.03 -5.84 -8.37
CA VAL A 233 -5.66 -5.29 -8.29
C VAL A 233 -5.24 -5.14 -6.82
N SER A 234 -6.13 -4.63 -5.96
CA SER A 234 -5.84 -4.49 -4.53
C SER A 234 -5.57 -5.83 -3.86
N ALA A 235 -6.36 -6.88 -4.16
CA ALA A 235 -6.13 -8.21 -3.59
C ALA A 235 -4.84 -8.85 -4.13
N LEU A 236 -4.56 -8.75 -5.43
CA LEU A 236 -3.31 -9.23 -6.01
C LEU A 236 -2.08 -8.54 -5.40
N ARG A 237 -2.16 -7.24 -5.08
CA ARG A 237 -1.09 -6.52 -4.37
C ARG A 237 -0.79 -7.14 -3.01
N GLU A 238 -1.79 -7.67 -2.32
CA GLU A 238 -1.63 -8.30 -1.01
C GLU A 238 -0.88 -9.64 -1.04
N THR A 239 -0.62 -10.21 -2.22
CA THR A 239 0.34 -11.32 -2.38
C THR A 239 1.76 -10.95 -1.97
N SER A 240 2.05 -9.66 -1.73
CA SER A 240 3.30 -9.20 -1.11
C SER A 240 3.60 -9.92 0.22
N VAL A 241 2.57 -10.38 0.93
CA VAL A 241 2.74 -11.18 2.16
C VAL A 241 3.41 -12.52 1.88
N LEU A 242 3.14 -13.15 0.73
CA LEU A 242 3.81 -14.39 0.29
C LEU A 242 5.28 -14.12 0.01
N PHE A 243 5.58 -13.07 -0.75
CA PHE A 243 6.95 -12.67 -1.05
C PHE A 243 7.73 -12.31 0.22
N ALA A 244 7.11 -11.55 1.14
CA ALA A 244 7.71 -11.22 2.42
C ALA A 244 7.98 -12.47 3.28
N ALA A 245 7.09 -13.47 3.25
CA ALA A 245 7.30 -14.75 3.93
C ALA A 245 8.51 -15.52 3.38
N VAL A 246 8.68 -15.54 2.06
CA VAL A 246 9.81 -16.17 1.38
C VAL A 246 11.11 -15.42 1.68
N ILE A 247 11.12 -14.09 1.58
CA ILE A 247 12.28 -13.26 1.91
C ILE A 247 12.69 -13.47 3.38
N GLY A 248 11.72 -13.49 4.31
CA GLY A 248 12.00 -13.73 5.73
C GLY A 248 12.56 -15.13 6.01
N TYR A 249 12.08 -16.15 5.30
CA TYR A 249 12.61 -17.51 5.44
C TYR A 249 14.05 -17.62 4.89
N LEU A 250 14.30 -17.12 3.68
CA LEU A 250 15.59 -17.27 2.99
C LEU A 250 16.70 -16.38 3.57
N PHE A 251 16.39 -15.13 3.92
CA PHE A 251 17.39 -14.13 4.29
C PHE A 251 17.41 -13.79 5.78
N LEU A 252 16.30 -14.00 6.49
CA LEU A 252 16.18 -13.65 7.93
C LEU A 252 16.13 -14.88 8.85
N GLY A 253 16.15 -16.09 8.30
CA GLY A 253 16.09 -17.34 9.07
C GLY A 253 14.77 -17.55 9.82
N GLU A 254 13.69 -16.86 9.42
CA GLU A 254 12.37 -17.02 10.07
C GLU A 254 11.78 -18.41 9.78
N SER A 255 11.32 -19.13 10.80
CA SER A 255 10.66 -20.42 10.60
C SER A 255 9.25 -20.29 10.00
N LEU A 256 8.92 -21.18 9.06
CA LEU A 256 7.58 -21.29 8.48
C LEU A 256 6.69 -22.14 9.38
N SER A 257 5.86 -21.50 10.21
CA SER A 257 4.86 -22.24 10.98
C SER A 257 3.74 -22.79 10.08
N VAL A 258 3.07 -23.86 10.53
CA VAL A 258 1.92 -24.47 9.83
C VAL A 258 0.84 -23.43 9.53
N LYS A 259 0.58 -22.52 10.47
CA LYS A 259 -0.37 -21.40 10.27
C LYS A 259 0.09 -20.43 9.17
N LYS A 260 1.39 -20.30 8.90
CA LYS A 260 1.97 -19.46 7.80
C LYS A 260 1.67 -20.12 6.49
N MET A 261 1.95 -21.42 6.41
CA MET A 261 1.66 -22.21 5.24
C MET A 261 0.18 -22.16 4.88
N LEU A 262 -0.73 -22.40 5.84
CA LEU A 262 -2.18 -22.31 5.59
C LEU A 262 -2.61 -20.93 5.09
N ALA A 263 -2.15 -19.85 5.73
CA ALA A 263 -2.41 -18.49 5.26
C ALA A 263 -1.89 -18.26 3.84
N CYS A 264 -0.66 -18.71 3.56
CA CYS A 264 -0.05 -18.61 2.24
C CYS A 264 -0.84 -19.38 1.18
N THR A 265 -1.31 -20.59 1.50
CA THR A 265 -2.14 -21.40 0.60
C THR A 265 -3.47 -20.72 0.30
N LEU A 266 -4.15 -20.15 1.30
CA LEU A 266 -5.40 -19.40 1.08
C LEU A 266 -5.18 -18.20 0.15
N ILE A 267 -4.12 -17.43 0.39
CA ILE A 267 -3.77 -16.28 -0.45
C ILE A 267 -3.43 -16.74 -1.88
N ALA A 268 -2.67 -17.83 -2.03
CA ALA A 268 -2.31 -18.38 -3.34
C ALA A 268 -3.54 -18.85 -4.13
N ILE A 269 -4.45 -19.60 -3.50
CA ILE A 269 -5.71 -20.02 -4.13
C ILE A 269 -6.53 -18.80 -4.53
N GLY A 270 -6.67 -17.81 -3.64
CA GLY A 270 -7.39 -16.58 -3.94
C GLY A 270 -6.78 -15.79 -5.11
N THR A 271 -5.45 -15.75 -5.20
CA THR A 271 -4.71 -15.14 -6.31
C THR A 271 -5.04 -15.82 -7.64
N VAL A 272 -5.07 -17.16 -7.66
CA VAL A 272 -5.43 -17.94 -8.86
C VAL A 272 -6.87 -17.71 -9.28
N LEU A 273 -7.80 -17.53 -8.33
CA LEU A 273 -9.20 -17.22 -8.66
C LEU A 273 -9.40 -15.80 -9.20
N ILE A 274 -8.51 -14.86 -8.87
CA ILE A 274 -8.56 -13.48 -9.36
C ILE A 274 -7.99 -13.35 -10.77
N GLY A 275 -6.89 -14.07 -11.06
CA GLY A 275 -6.18 -14.02 -12.34
C GLY A 275 -7.01 -14.54 -13.50
#